data_AF-A0A3L7K105-F1
#
_entry.id   AF-A0A3L7K105-F1
#
_cell.length_a   1.000
_cell.length_b   1.000
_cell.length_c   1.000
_cell.angle_alpha   90.00
_cell.angle_beta   90.00
_cell.angle_gamma   90.00
#
_symmetry.space_group_name_H-M   'P 1'
#
loop_
_entity.id
_entity.type
_entity.pdbx_description
1 polymer ?
#
loop_
_entity_poly.entity_id
_entity_poly.type
_entity_poly.pdbx_seq_one_letter_code
_entity_poly.pdbx_strand_id
1 'polypeptide(L)' 'MLNVQEIYQALPELETARLRLRKITLNDVEDMFLYGSDPEVSRYVTWATHQTIEGA' A
#
# COMPACT_ATOMS: atom_id res chain seq x y z
N MET A 1 -6.05 -26.90 10.27
CA MET A 1 -5.63 -26.38 8.96
C MET A 1 -6.07 -24.94 8.93
N LEU A 2 -5.15 -23.99 8.75
CA LEU A 2 -5.52 -22.57 8.67
C LEU A 2 -6.28 -22.32 7.38
N ASN A 3 -7.37 -21.56 7.44
CA ASN A 3 -8.06 -21.13 6.23
C ASN A 3 -7.35 -19.90 5.61
N VAL A 4 -7.66 -19.62 4.35
CA VAL A 4 -6.99 -18.56 3.59
C VAL A 4 -7.15 -17.19 4.25
N GLN A 5 -8.32 -16.91 4.83
CA GLN A 5 -8.59 -15.67 5.56
C GLN A 5 -7.68 -15.50 6.79
N GLU A 6 -7.46 -16.56 7.56
CA GLU A 6 -6.57 -16.54 8.74
C GLU A 6 -5.12 -16.22 8.36
N ILE A 7 -4.66 -16.68 7.19
CA ILE A 7 -3.32 -16.38 6.68
C ILE A 7 -3.17 -14.89 6.36
N TYR A 8 -4.17 -14.28 5.70
CA TYR A 8 -4.09 -12.88 5.28
C TYR A 8 -4.32 -11.87 6.42
N GLN A 9 -4.94 -12.27 7.53
CA GLN A 9 -5.07 -11.39 8.70
C GLN A 9 -3.76 -11.16 9.46
N ALA A 10 -2.83 -12.12 9.38
CA ALA A 10 -1.59 -12.12 10.16
C ALA A 10 -0.34 -12.25 9.27
N LEU A 11 -0.29 -11.52 8.16
CA LEU A 11 0.94 -11.44 7.36
C LEU A 11 2.11 -10.92 8.21
N PRO A 12 3.28 -11.57 8.18
CA PRO A 12 4.44 -11.13 8.93
C PRO A 12 5.03 -9.86 8.33
N GLU A 13 5.76 -9.12 9.14
CA GLU A 13 6.68 -8.11 8.62
C GLU A 13 7.95 -8.78 8.10
N LEU A 14 8.46 -8.30 6.98
CA LEU A 14 9.70 -8.80 6.37
C LEU A 14 10.75 -7.70 6.40
N GLU A 15 11.95 -8.03 6.84
CA GLU A 15 13.05 -7.07 6.95
C GLU A 15 14.28 -7.55 6.18
N THR A 16 15.01 -6.58 5.64
CA THR A 16 16.33 -6.75 5.05
C THR A 16 17.24 -5.67 5.63
N ALA A 17 18.53 -5.67 5.25
CA ALA A 17 19.47 -4.64 5.72
C ALA A 17 19.05 -3.18 5.37
N ARG A 18 18.17 -2.96 4.39
CA ARG A 18 17.77 -1.62 3.93
C ARG A 18 16.28 -1.37 3.89
N LEU A 19 15.45 -2.41 3.95
CA LEU A 19 14.02 -2.32 3.68
C LEU A 19 13.21 -3.09 4.72
N ARG A 20 12.04 -2.54 5.06
CA ARG A 20 11.01 -3.18 5.89
C ARG A 20 9.70 -3.20 5.10
N LEU A 21 9.16 -4.39 4.87
CA LEU A 21 7.82 -4.60 4.35
C LEU A 21 6.88 -4.86 5.52
N ARG A 22 5.92 -3.96 5.73
CA ARG A 22 4.94 -4.02 6.81
C ARG A 22 3.54 -3.72 6.30
N LYS A 23 2.54 -3.91 7.16
CA LYS A 23 1.17 -3.47 6.89
C LYS A 23 1.12 -1.96 6.69
N ILE A 24 0.28 -1.53 5.76
CA ILE A 24 -0.07 -0.12 5.55
C ILE A 24 -0.90 0.37 6.75
N THR A 25 -0.69 1.62 7.14
CA THR A 25 -1.38 2.32 8.21
C THR A 25 -1.82 3.70 7.72
N LEU A 26 -2.71 4.37 8.46
CA LEU A 26 -3.13 5.73 8.10
C LEU A 26 -2.00 6.76 8.11
N ASN A 27 -0.91 6.49 8.83
CA ASN A 27 0.27 7.36 8.82
C ASN A 27 0.99 7.38 7.45
N ASP A 28 0.65 6.45 6.55
CA ASP A 28 1.26 6.33 5.22
C ASP A 28 0.50 7.10 4.14
N VAL A 29 -0.66 7.70 4.47
CA VAL A 29 -1.57 8.27 3.47
C VAL A 29 -0.92 9.41 2.66
N GLU A 30 -0.08 10.22 3.30
CA GLU A 30 0.66 11.30 2.62
C GLU A 30 1.68 10.74 1.62
N ASP A 31 2.45 9.73 2.02
CA ASP A 31 3.42 9.05 1.15
C ASP A 31 2.73 8.32 -0.01
N MET A 32 1.56 7.72 0.26
CA MET A 32 0.74 7.05 -0.75
C MET A 32 0.15 8.03 -1.76
N PHE A 33 -0.40 9.15 -1.30
CA PHE A 33 -0.90 10.20 -2.16
C PHE A 33 0.21 10.80 -3.03
N LEU A 34 1.43 10.96 -2.48
CA LEU A 34 2.56 11.53 -3.20
C LEU A 34 2.86 10.77 -4.50
N TYR A 35 2.95 9.44 -4.48
CA TYR A 35 3.17 8.68 -5.70
C TYR A 35 1.89 8.42 -6.48
N GLY A 36 0.74 8.26 -5.80
CA GLY A 36 -0.51 7.91 -6.47
C GLY A 36 -1.21 9.10 -7.14
N SER A 37 -0.75 10.32 -6.89
CA SER A 37 -1.16 11.53 -7.62
C SER A 37 -0.36 11.77 -8.91
N ASP A 38 0.67 10.96 -9.20
CA ASP A 38 1.39 10.99 -10.47
C ASP A 38 0.68 10.15 -11.55
N PRO A 39 0.21 10.75 -12.65
CA PRO A 39 -0.45 10.01 -13.74
C PRO A 39 0.41 8.92 -14.39
N GLU A 40 1.74 9.04 -14.37
CA GLU A 40 2.60 7.98 -14.92
C GLU A 40 2.60 6.73 -14.03
N VAL A 41 2.37 6.87 -12.72
CA VAL A 41 2.26 5.74 -11.78
C VAL A 41 0.94 5.01 -11.96
N SER A 42 -0.16 5.75 -12.11
CA SER A 42 -1.51 5.17 -12.23
C SER A 42 -1.82 4.61 -13.65
N ARG A 43 -0.95 4.86 -14.63
CA ARG A 43 -1.16 4.53 -16.05
C ARG A 43 -1.49 3.07 -16.34
N TYR A 44 -0.97 2.13 -15.55
CA TYR A 44 -1.06 0.68 -15.80
C TYR A 44 -1.73 -0.11 -14.67
N VAL A 45 -2.37 0.58 -13.73
CA VAL A 45 -3.09 -0.03 -12.61
C VAL A 45 -4.59 0.20 -12.76
N THR A 46 -5.38 -0.44 -11.90
CA THR A 46 -6.84 -0.42 -11.98
C THR A 46 -7.50 0.79 -11.29
N TRP A 47 -6.72 1.59 -10.56
CA TRP A 47 -7.18 2.78 -9.85
C TRP A 47 -6.81 4.06 -10.63
N ALA A 48 -7.64 5.10 -10.51
CA ALA A 48 -7.39 6.39 -11.14
C ALA A 48 -6.36 7.20 -10.36
N THR A 49 -5.68 8.14 -11.01
CA THR A 49 -4.78 9.10 -10.34
C THR A 49 -5.49 9.81 -9.20
N HIS A 50 -4.94 9.73 -8.00
CA HIS A 50 -5.53 10.37 -6.83
C HIS A 50 -5.50 11.89 -7.01
N GLN A 51 -6.65 12.54 -6.80
CA GLN A 51 -6.80 14.00 -6.94
C GLN A 51 -6.74 14.72 -5.59
N THR A 52 -7.10 14.02 -4.50
CA THR A 52 -7.02 14.53 -3.13
C THR A 52 -6.50 13.45 -2.21
N ILE A 53 -5.99 13.85 -1.04
CA ILE A 53 -5.42 12.93 -0.05
C ILE A 53 -6.48 11.97 0.53
N GLU A 54 -7.74 12.40 0.61
CA GLU A 54 -8.85 11.56 1.08
C GLU A 54 -9.17 10.41 0.12
N GLY A 55 -8.73 10.52 -1.14
CA GLY A 55 -8.90 9.49 -2.15
C GLY A 55 -7.76 8.48 -2.23
N ALA A 56 -6.66 8.68 -1.48
CA ALA A 56 -5.52 7.79 -1.39
C ALA A 56 -5.72 6.71 -0.32
#